data_AF-A0A2I1HKS7-F1
#
_entry.id   AF-A0A2I1HKS7-F1
#
_cell.length_a   1.000
_cell.length_b   1.000
_cell.length_c   1.000
_cell.angle_alpha   90.00
_cell.angle_beta   90.00
_cell.angle_gamma   90.00
#
_symmetry.space_group_name_H-M   'P 1'
#
loop_
_entity.id
_entity.type
_entity.pdbx_description
1 polymer ?
#
loop_
_entity_poly.entity_id
_entity_poly.type
_entity_poly.pdbx_seq_one_letter_code
_entity_poly.pdbx_strand_id
1 'polypeptide(L)'
;MKSFYEEHISQLQEEANELRKEAKSTNNEASGYQAALGSATNVRWSDDTFNNPIQLTKDIEKFQYLLADFTKVKGKSIKIDENAAKNLLTKYECKTNLNSKEIKNYLAAALQRMILETIFNNADNLYSFAENSETFADGHLESYIVYHTQNLVWYTNQLAKHREGKDSITTITPVKIRQQAYAALGSRGFAKSNHPHMKKLVIDILNKMDKYPQEPIPKIQWFKSGAHIETHLMEGSWESGNIKENEVDFAFFPLIIAEQDSQIFNKAQVFIRPKQNGKFQKLKEYFY
;
A
#
# COMPACT_ATOMS: atom_id res chain seq x y z
N MET A 1 -9.98 -90.40 -12.80
CA MET A 1 -8.82 -89.54 -12.48
C MET A 1 -8.82 -88.27 -13.34
N LYS A 2 -8.91 -88.36 -14.68
CA LYS A 2 -8.90 -87.18 -15.58
C LYS A 2 -10.02 -86.15 -15.32
N SER A 3 -11.26 -86.58 -15.04
CA SER A 3 -12.37 -85.63 -14.81
C SER A 3 -12.30 -84.89 -13.46
N PHE A 4 -11.66 -85.48 -12.44
CA PHE A 4 -11.46 -84.81 -11.15
C PHE A 4 -10.47 -83.64 -11.28
N TYR A 5 -9.41 -83.82 -12.07
CA TYR A 5 -8.47 -82.74 -12.37
C TYR A 5 -9.10 -81.64 -13.22
N GLU A 6 -9.94 -81.99 -14.20
CA GLU A 6 -10.66 -81.01 -15.03
C GLU A 6 -11.65 -80.18 -14.20
N GLU A 7 -12.37 -80.81 -13.26
CA GLU A 7 -13.28 -80.13 -12.34
C GLU A 7 -12.53 -79.19 -11.37
N HIS A 8 -11.40 -79.65 -10.82
CA HIS A 8 -10.55 -78.84 -9.95
C HIS A 8 -9.91 -77.65 -10.69
N ILE A 9 -9.48 -77.84 -11.95
CA ILE A 9 -8.98 -76.75 -12.80
C ILE A 9 -10.08 -75.74 -13.08
N SER A 10 -11.33 -76.18 -13.32
CA SER A 10 -12.46 -75.28 -13.54
C SER A 10 -12.77 -74.45 -12.29
N GLN A 11 -12.75 -75.06 -11.11
CA GLN A 11 -12.94 -74.34 -9.83
C GLN A 11 -11.85 -73.27 -9.60
N LEU A 12 -10.59 -73.63 -9.82
CA LEU A 12 -9.47 -72.68 -9.71
C LEU A 12 -9.58 -71.53 -10.71
N GLN A 13 -10.07 -71.80 -11.93
CA GLN A 13 -10.31 -70.75 -12.93
C GLN A 13 -11.45 -69.81 -12.53
N GLU A 14 -12.52 -70.34 -11.94
CA GLU A 14 -13.63 -69.56 -11.42
C GLU A 14 -13.19 -68.67 -10.26
N GLU A 15 -12.46 -69.22 -9.29
CA GLU A 15 -11.89 -68.47 -8.16
C GLU A 15 -10.92 -67.38 -8.64
N ALA A 16 -10.03 -67.69 -9.59
CA ALA A 16 -9.13 -66.70 -10.18
C ALA A 16 -9.87 -65.57 -10.91
N ASN A 17 -11.02 -65.87 -11.53
CA ASN A 17 -11.85 -64.87 -12.19
C ASN A 17 -12.58 -63.98 -11.18
N GLU A 18 -13.10 -64.54 -10.10
CA GLU A 18 -13.73 -63.76 -9.02
C GLU A 18 -12.70 -62.86 -8.31
N LEU A 19 -11.51 -63.39 -7.98
CA LEU A 19 -10.42 -62.58 -7.42
C LEU A 19 -9.99 -61.43 -8.35
N ARG A 20 -10.00 -61.65 -9.67
CA ARG A 20 -9.72 -60.58 -10.65
C ARG A 20 -10.82 -59.53 -10.69
N LYS A 21 -12.09 -59.92 -10.58
CA LYS A 21 -13.21 -58.96 -10.50
C LYS A 21 -13.12 -58.12 -9.24
N GLU A 22 -12.85 -58.76 -8.10
CA GLU A 22 -12.68 -58.08 -6.82
C GLU A 22 -11.50 -57.10 -6.86
N ALA A 23 -10.33 -57.56 -7.31
CA ALA A 23 -9.16 -56.69 -7.46
C ALA A 23 -9.42 -55.47 -8.35
N LYS A 24 -10.18 -55.66 -9.45
CA LYS A 24 -10.60 -54.55 -10.32
C LYS A 24 -11.55 -53.58 -9.60
N SER A 25 -12.51 -54.08 -8.83
CA SER A 25 -13.43 -53.26 -8.05
C SER A 25 -12.68 -52.43 -6.99
N THR A 26 -11.83 -53.08 -6.19
CA THR A 26 -11.00 -52.41 -5.17
C THR A 26 -10.07 -51.37 -5.79
N ASN A 27 -9.49 -51.65 -6.96
CA ASN A 27 -8.65 -50.67 -7.66
C ASN A 27 -9.45 -49.45 -8.14
N ASN A 28 -10.68 -49.63 -8.62
CA ASN A 28 -11.56 -48.53 -8.99
C ASN A 28 -11.94 -47.67 -7.77
N GLU A 29 -12.27 -48.31 -6.65
CA GLU A 29 -12.56 -47.63 -5.39
C GLU A 29 -11.34 -46.84 -4.89
N ALA A 30 -10.15 -47.47 -4.87
CA ALA A 30 -8.90 -46.83 -4.51
C ALA A 30 -8.60 -45.61 -5.41
N SER A 31 -8.85 -45.71 -6.72
CA SER A 31 -8.69 -44.60 -7.66
C SER A 31 -9.68 -43.46 -7.36
N GLY A 32 -10.92 -43.78 -7.02
CA GLY A 32 -11.93 -42.80 -6.59
C GLY A 32 -11.51 -42.08 -5.31
N TYR A 33 -11.01 -42.80 -4.30
CA TYR A 33 -10.49 -42.20 -3.08
C TYR A 33 -9.25 -41.34 -3.33
N GLN A 34 -8.34 -41.76 -4.22
CA GLN A 34 -7.18 -40.95 -4.59
C GLN A 34 -7.58 -39.64 -5.28
N ALA A 35 -8.59 -39.67 -6.16
CA ALA A 35 -9.10 -38.46 -6.79
C ALA A 35 -9.75 -37.50 -5.78
N ALA A 36 -10.59 -38.04 -4.89
CA ALA A 36 -11.22 -37.28 -3.81
C ALA A 36 -10.17 -36.69 -2.84
N LEU A 37 -9.16 -37.49 -2.48
CA LEU A 37 -8.03 -37.05 -1.67
C LEU A 37 -7.24 -35.94 -2.37
N GLY A 38 -6.92 -36.10 -3.65
CA GLY A 38 -6.23 -35.09 -4.45
C GLY A 38 -6.95 -33.75 -4.44
N SER A 39 -8.28 -33.76 -4.60
CA SER A 39 -9.11 -32.55 -4.46
C SER A 39 -9.09 -31.99 -3.03
N ALA A 40 -9.26 -32.86 -2.02
CA ALA A 40 -9.26 -32.49 -0.60
C ALA A 40 -7.90 -31.97 -0.11
N THR A 41 -6.78 -32.36 -0.73
CA THR A 41 -5.43 -31.89 -0.39
C THR A 41 -4.92 -30.79 -1.30
N ASN A 42 -5.58 -30.51 -2.42
CA ASN A 42 -5.17 -29.44 -3.31
C ASN A 42 -5.34 -28.07 -2.63
N VAL A 43 -4.22 -27.40 -2.38
CA VAL A 43 -4.15 -26.05 -1.82
C VAL A 43 -4.01 -24.96 -2.89
N ARG A 44 -3.85 -25.37 -4.15
CA ARG A 44 -3.75 -24.46 -5.28
C ARG A 44 -5.16 -24.09 -5.73
N TRP A 45 -5.51 -22.83 -5.51
CA TRP A 45 -6.77 -22.28 -6.02
C TRP A 45 -6.64 -22.09 -7.53
N SER A 46 -7.77 -22.11 -8.26
CA SER A 46 -7.72 -21.88 -9.71
C SER A 46 -7.15 -20.51 -10.01
N ASP A 47 -6.52 -20.38 -11.19
CA ASP A 47 -5.92 -19.14 -11.65
C ASP A 47 -6.96 -18.00 -11.78
N ASP A 48 -8.25 -18.33 -11.84
CA ASP A 48 -9.36 -17.38 -11.89
C ASP A 48 -9.76 -16.79 -10.52
N THR A 49 -9.18 -17.28 -9.42
CA THR A 49 -9.51 -16.80 -8.07
C THR A 49 -8.63 -15.64 -7.63
N PHE A 50 -9.20 -14.68 -6.89
CA PHE A 50 -8.48 -13.55 -6.32
C PHE A 50 -7.35 -13.95 -5.33
N ASN A 51 -7.37 -15.17 -4.82
CA ASN A 51 -6.42 -15.67 -3.81
C ASN A 51 -5.35 -16.62 -4.37
N ASN A 52 -5.14 -16.63 -5.68
CA ASN A 52 -4.03 -17.40 -6.25
C ASN A 52 -2.67 -16.70 -5.99
N PRO A 53 -1.55 -17.44 -5.88
CA PRO A 53 -0.24 -16.87 -5.54
C PRO A 53 0.27 -15.81 -6.54
N ILE A 54 -0.08 -15.95 -7.83
CA ILE A 54 0.33 -14.99 -8.87
C ILE A 54 -0.36 -13.66 -8.65
N GLN A 55 -1.65 -13.69 -8.31
CA GLN A 55 -2.44 -12.50 -8.02
C GLN A 55 -1.94 -11.80 -6.75
N LEU A 56 -1.62 -12.56 -5.69
CA LEU A 56 -1.04 -12.01 -4.48
C LEU A 56 0.26 -11.25 -4.75
N THR A 57 1.17 -11.82 -5.55
CA THR A 57 2.41 -11.13 -5.94
C THR A 57 2.12 -9.82 -6.67
N LYS A 58 1.21 -9.84 -7.65
CA LYS A 58 0.80 -8.63 -8.38
C LYS A 58 0.18 -7.56 -7.46
N ASP A 59 -0.62 -7.99 -6.49
CA ASP A 59 -1.25 -7.06 -5.53
C ASP A 59 -0.24 -6.45 -4.57
N ILE A 60 0.77 -7.22 -4.14
CA ILE A 60 1.89 -6.70 -3.34
C ILE A 60 2.70 -5.68 -4.15
N GLU A 61 3.04 -5.97 -5.40
CA GLU A 61 3.78 -5.06 -6.28
C GLU A 61 2.99 -3.74 -6.50
N LYS A 62 1.69 -3.85 -6.78
CA LYS A 62 0.81 -2.69 -6.92
C LYS A 62 0.73 -1.89 -5.62
N PHE A 63 0.62 -2.56 -4.48
CA PHE A 63 0.57 -1.91 -3.17
C PHE A 63 1.87 -1.19 -2.85
N GLN A 64 3.03 -1.79 -3.13
CA GLN A 64 4.34 -1.16 -2.98
C GLN A 64 4.44 0.13 -3.80
N TYR A 65 4.00 0.09 -5.06
CA TYR A 65 3.99 1.27 -5.93
C TYR A 65 3.09 2.39 -5.35
N LEU A 66 1.85 2.07 -4.99
CA LEU A 66 0.91 3.04 -4.42
C LEU A 66 1.41 3.62 -3.10
N LEU A 67 2.01 2.79 -2.24
CA LEU A 67 2.57 3.21 -0.98
C LEU A 67 3.77 4.14 -1.18
N ALA A 68 4.63 3.85 -2.16
CA ALA A 68 5.76 4.71 -2.50
C ALA A 68 5.32 6.08 -3.05
N ASP A 69 4.26 6.11 -3.86
CA ASP A 69 3.69 7.36 -4.37
C ASP A 69 3.03 8.17 -3.24
N PHE A 70 2.23 7.52 -2.38
CA PHE A 70 1.55 8.16 -1.26
C PHE A 70 2.51 8.77 -0.22
N THR A 71 3.67 8.13 0.00
CA THR A 71 4.68 8.58 0.97
C THR A 71 5.74 9.49 0.36
N LYS A 72 5.53 9.93 -0.88
CA LYS A 72 6.48 10.75 -1.61
C LYS A 72 6.61 12.14 -0.98
N VAL A 73 7.76 12.40 -0.39
CA VAL A 73 8.10 13.73 0.18
C VAL A 73 8.99 14.57 -0.75
N LYS A 74 9.06 14.19 -2.03
CA LYS A 74 9.81 14.90 -3.09
C LYS A 74 8.85 15.70 -3.97
N GLY A 75 8.91 17.02 -3.85
CA GLY A 75 8.20 17.96 -4.70
C GLY A 75 8.64 19.38 -4.37
N LYS A 76 8.60 20.30 -5.35
CA LYS A 76 9.00 21.71 -5.13
C LYS A 76 8.15 22.36 -4.02
N SER A 77 6.89 21.97 -3.90
CA SER A 77 5.90 22.46 -2.94
C SER A 77 5.80 21.68 -1.62
N ILE A 78 6.54 20.57 -1.46
CA ILE A 78 6.44 19.75 -0.25
C ILE A 78 7.48 20.22 0.76
N LYS A 79 7.01 21.01 1.74
CA LYS A 79 7.76 21.31 2.95
C LYS A 79 7.53 20.22 3.98
N ILE A 80 8.61 19.89 4.70
CA ILE A 80 8.62 18.80 5.66
C ILE A 80 8.98 19.37 7.01
N ASP A 81 8.29 18.93 8.06
CA ASP A 81 8.69 19.18 9.42
C ASP A 81 9.94 18.35 9.74
N GLU A 82 11.11 19.00 9.76
CA GLU A 82 12.37 18.32 10.02
C GLU A 82 12.43 17.69 11.42
N ASN A 83 11.76 18.27 12.41
CA ASN A 83 11.78 17.73 13.77
C ASN A 83 10.92 16.46 13.84
N ALA A 84 9.70 16.49 13.28
CA ALA A 84 8.87 15.30 13.17
C ALA A 84 9.57 14.20 12.36
N ALA A 85 10.22 14.56 11.26
CA ALA A 85 11.01 13.64 10.45
C ALA A 85 12.16 13.02 11.26
N LYS A 86 12.98 13.81 11.94
CA LYS A 86 14.08 13.33 12.80
C LYS A 86 13.59 12.41 13.91
N ASN A 87 12.44 12.73 14.53
CA ASN A 87 11.83 11.89 15.55
C ASN A 87 11.43 10.51 15.00
N LEU A 88 10.79 10.47 13.82
CA LEU A 88 10.44 9.19 13.19
C LEU A 88 11.68 8.39 12.78
N LEU A 89 12.69 9.05 12.23
CA LEU A 89 13.95 8.40 11.85
C LEU A 89 14.68 7.83 13.08
N THR A 90 14.68 8.57 14.19
CA THR A 90 15.26 8.11 15.46
C THR A 90 14.49 6.91 16.02
N LYS A 91 13.14 6.91 15.93
CA LYS A 91 12.31 5.76 16.31
C LYS A 91 12.72 4.49 15.55
N TYR A 92 13.15 4.62 14.29
CA TYR A 92 13.62 3.51 13.47
C TYR A 92 15.14 3.35 13.45
N GLU A 93 15.85 3.95 14.41
CA GLU A 93 17.30 3.83 14.58
C GLU A 93 18.10 4.20 13.32
N CYS A 94 17.57 5.13 12.51
CA CYS A 94 18.24 5.64 11.32
C CYS A 94 19.37 6.60 11.72
N LYS A 95 20.40 6.71 10.87
CA LYS A 95 21.56 7.59 11.09
C LYS A 95 21.12 9.04 11.31
N THR A 96 21.76 9.74 12.25
CA THR A 96 21.37 11.06 12.76
C THR A 96 22.00 12.25 12.02
N ASN A 97 23.10 12.04 11.29
CA ASN A 97 23.80 13.08 10.52
C ASN A 97 23.41 13.06 9.03
N LEU A 98 22.14 13.28 8.72
CA LEU A 98 21.64 13.31 7.34
C LEU A 98 21.55 14.76 6.84
N ASN A 99 21.97 15.01 5.60
CA ASN A 99 21.70 16.30 4.95
C ASN A 99 20.22 16.40 4.50
N SER A 100 19.77 17.58 4.11
CA SER A 100 18.36 17.84 3.75
C SER A 100 17.84 16.93 2.62
N LYS A 101 18.68 16.58 1.64
CA LYS A 101 18.29 15.67 0.54
C LYS A 101 18.18 14.23 1.01
N GLU A 102 19.07 13.80 1.89
CA GLU A 102 19.04 12.48 2.50
C GLU A 102 17.84 12.33 3.43
N ILE A 103 17.56 13.31 4.29
CA ILE A 103 16.38 13.30 5.18
C ILE A 103 15.10 13.01 4.39
N LYS A 104 14.92 13.63 3.21
CA LYS A 104 13.75 13.36 2.35
C LYS A 104 13.66 11.90 1.88
N ASN A 105 14.79 11.30 1.49
CA ASN A 105 14.81 9.90 1.05
C ASN A 105 14.50 8.94 2.20
N TYR A 106 15.17 9.14 3.34
CA TYR A 106 14.99 8.30 4.52
C TYR A 106 13.58 8.47 5.09
N LEU A 107 13.05 9.69 5.12
CA LEU A 107 11.70 9.95 5.58
C LEU A 107 10.66 9.24 4.71
N ALA A 108 10.77 9.28 3.38
CA ALA A 108 9.85 8.56 2.50
C ALA A 108 9.79 7.07 2.88
N ALA A 109 10.95 6.42 3.02
CA ALA A 109 11.02 5.01 3.41
C ALA A 109 10.49 4.76 4.83
N ALA A 110 10.79 5.64 5.78
CA ALA A 110 10.31 5.55 7.15
C ALA A 110 8.77 5.69 7.24
N LEU A 111 8.17 6.56 6.41
CA LEU A 111 6.72 6.69 6.30
C LEU A 111 6.08 5.42 5.73
N GLN A 112 6.68 4.79 4.72
CA GLN A 112 6.20 3.50 4.20
C GLN A 112 6.18 2.45 5.32
N ARG A 113 7.27 2.33 6.08
CA ARG A 113 7.35 1.42 7.23
C ARG A 113 6.30 1.76 8.30
N MET A 114 6.13 3.03 8.65
CA MET A 114 5.14 3.47 9.64
C MET A 114 3.71 3.10 9.23
N ILE A 115 3.37 3.25 7.95
CA ILE A 115 2.06 2.86 7.43
C ILE A 115 1.90 1.33 7.50
N LEU A 116 2.89 0.56 7.06
CA LEU A 116 2.88 -0.91 7.15
C LEU A 116 2.69 -1.39 8.59
N GLU A 117 3.46 -0.85 9.54
CA GLU A 117 3.30 -1.16 10.97
C GLU A 117 1.89 -0.79 11.47
N THR A 118 1.32 0.32 10.99
CA THR A 118 -0.05 0.71 11.37
C THR A 118 -1.08 -0.28 10.83
N ILE A 119 -0.92 -0.76 9.59
CA ILE A 119 -1.78 -1.77 8.97
C ILE A 119 -1.67 -3.10 9.72
N PHE A 120 -0.45 -3.58 10.00
CA PHE A 120 -0.22 -4.84 10.71
C PHE A 120 -0.78 -4.79 12.13
N ASN A 121 -0.50 -3.72 12.89
CA ASN A 121 -1.08 -3.55 14.21
C ASN A 121 -2.62 -3.54 14.17
N ASN A 122 -3.23 -2.96 13.14
CA ASN A 122 -4.68 -2.98 12.98
C ASN A 122 -5.22 -4.40 12.70
N ALA A 123 -4.51 -5.16 11.85
CA ALA A 123 -4.83 -6.55 11.57
C ALA A 123 -4.67 -7.45 12.80
N ASP A 124 -3.65 -7.23 13.64
CA ASP A 124 -3.45 -7.96 14.89
C ASP A 124 -4.52 -7.59 15.94
N ASN A 125 -4.95 -6.32 15.96
CA ASN A 125 -6.03 -5.86 16.84
C ASN A 125 -7.41 -6.46 16.45
N LEU A 126 -7.63 -6.77 15.17
CA LEU A 126 -8.82 -7.53 14.74
C LEU A 126 -8.88 -8.91 15.43
N TYR A 127 -7.74 -9.59 15.60
CA TYR A 127 -7.70 -10.84 16.35
C TYR A 127 -7.97 -10.61 17.85
N SER A 128 -7.30 -9.61 18.43
CA SER A 128 -7.32 -9.33 19.88
C SER A 128 -8.69 -8.87 20.38
N PHE A 129 -9.53 -8.27 19.54
CA PHE A 129 -10.86 -7.84 19.94
C PHE A 129 -11.74 -9.00 20.38
N ALA A 130 -11.80 -10.08 19.60
CA ALA A 130 -12.64 -11.23 19.89
C ALA A 130 -12.11 -12.06 21.07
N GLU A 131 -10.79 -12.07 21.28
CA GLU A 131 -10.17 -12.72 22.45
C GLU A 131 -10.64 -12.11 23.77
N ASN A 132 -10.81 -10.79 23.81
CA ASN A 132 -11.16 -10.05 25.02
C ASN A 132 -12.68 -9.77 25.17
N SER A 133 -13.50 -10.29 24.26
CA SER A 133 -14.93 -10.02 24.25
C SER A 133 -15.70 -11.16 24.93
N GLU A 134 -16.45 -10.82 25.99
CA GLU A 134 -17.32 -11.78 26.69
C GLU A 134 -18.60 -12.11 25.92
N THR A 135 -19.01 -11.25 24.98
CA THR A 135 -20.29 -11.36 24.27
C THR A 135 -20.15 -11.06 22.79
N PHE A 136 -20.72 -11.92 21.95
CA PHE A 136 -20.79 -11.72 20.49
C PHE A 136 -21.44 -10.37 20.14
N ALA A 137 -20.76 -9.59 19.29
CA ALA A 137 -21.27 -8.35 18.73
C ALA A 137 -21.13 -8.40 17.20
N ASP A 138 -22.25 -8.30 16.49
CA ASP A 138 -22.32 -8.48 15.03
C ASP A 138 -21.42 -7.47 14.27
N GLY A 139 -21.23 -6.26 14.83
CA GLY A 139 -20.33 -5.24 14.27
C GLY A 139 -18.83 -5.62 14.25
N HIS A 140 -18.47 -6.79 14.77
CA HIS A 140 -17.10 -7.31 14.82
C HIS A 140 -17.01 -8.76 14.34
N LEU A 141 -17.96 -9.22 13.52
CA LEU A 141 -17.99 -10.60 13.00
C LEU A 141 -16.67 -11.01 12.34
N GLU A 142 -16.01 -10.11 11.61
CA GLU A 142 -14.70 -10.35 11.01
C GLU A 142 -13.64 -10.71 12.05
N SER A 143 -13.65 -10.04 13.20
CA SER A 143 -12.74 -10.28 14.33
C SER A 143 -12.93 -11.69 14.89
N TYR A 144 -14.19 -12.10 15.10
CA TYR A 144 -14.54 -13.45 15.57
C TYR A 144 -14.12 -14.53 14.58
N ILE A 145 -14.34 -14.31 13.28
CA ILE A 145 -13.91 -15.25 12.24
C ILE A 145 -12.39 -15.41 12.27
N VAL A 146 -11.62 -14.31 12.33
CA VAL A 146 -10.15 -14.38 12.43
C VAL A 146 -9.72 -15.13 13.69
N TYR A 147 -10.29 -14.81 14.85
CA TYR A 147 -9.98 -15.45 16.12
C TYR A 147 -10.22 -16.96 16.12
N HIS A 148 -11.43 -17.40 15.78
CA HIS A 148 -11.75 -18.82 15.76
C HIS A 148 -10.99 -19.58 14.66
N THR A 149 -10.69 -18.93 13.53
CA THR A 149 -9.83 -19.51 12.48
C THR A 149 -8.43 -19.79 13.02
N GLN A 150 -7.80 -18.83 13.70
CA GLN A 150 -6.45 -19.02 14.26
C GLN A 150 -6.43 -20.10 15.35
N ASN A 151 -7.45 -20.15 16.22
CA ASN A 151 -7.59 -21.23 17.20
C ASN A 151 -7.73 -22.59 16.53
N LEU A 152 -8.59 -22.72 15.52
CA LEU A 152 -8.77 -23.99 14.82
C LEU A 152 -7.49 -24.42 14.08
N VAL A 153 -6.77 -23.47 13.49
CA VAL A 153 -5.43 -23.70 12.90
C VAL A 153 -4.45 -24.19 13.96
N TRP A 154 -4.46 -23.62 15.16
CA TRP A 154 -3.59 -24.06 16.26
C TRP A 154 -3.91 -25.50 16.66
N TYR A 155 -5.17 -25.82 16.97
CA TYR A 155 -5.59 -27.16 17.38
C TYR A 155 -5.34 -28.21 16.29
N THR A 156 -5.54 -27.88 15.01
CA THR A 156 -5.27 -28.80 13.89
C THR A 156 -3.77 -29.04 13.69
N ASN A 157 -2.91 -28.05 13.93
CA ASN A 157 -1.46 -28.27 14.01
C ASN A 157 -1.06 -29.16 15.19
N GLN A 158 -1.69 -29.00 16.37
CA GLN A 158 -1.44 -29.86 17.53
C GLN A 158 -1.87 -31.30 17.24
N LEU A 159 -3.02 -31.48 16.58
CA LEU A 159 -3.52 -32.79 16.15
C LEU A 159 -2.50 -33.48 15.24
N ALA A 160 -2.00 -32.78 14.22
CA ALA A 160 -0.99 -33.29 13.28
C ALA A 160 0.34 -33.67 13.96
N LYS A 161 0.72 -32.95 15.02
CA LYS A 161 2.01 -33.15 15.71
C LYS A 161 1.97 -34.26 16.76
N HIS A 162 0.85 -34.40 17.47
CA HIS A 162 0.81 -35.19 18.71
C HIS A 162 -0.02 -36.47 18.61
N ARG A 163 -0.79 -36.67 17.54
CA ARG A 163 -1.55 -37.91 17.34
C ARG A 163 -0.89 -38.78 16.28
N GLU A 164 -1.04 -40.09 16.44
CA GLU A 164 -0.57 -41.05 15.46
C GLU A 164 -1.40 -40.93 14.18
N GLY A 165 -0.73 -40.78 13.04
CA GLY A 165 -1.33 -40.58 11.73
C GLY A 165 -0.29 -40.05 10.75
N LYS A 166 -0.35 -40.48 9.48
CA LYS A 166 0.53 -39.98 8.39
C LYS A 166 -0.29 -39.51 7.19
N ASP A 167 -1.55 -39.15 7.40
CA ASP A 167 -2.40 -38.68 6.32
C ASP A 167 -2.04 -37.25 5.91
N SER A 168 -2.07 -37.02 4.60
CA SER A 168 -1.83 -35.71 4.00
C SER A 168 -2.91 -34.69 4.36
N ILE A 169 -4.11 -35.15 4.74
CA ILE A 169 -5.27 -34.30 5.08
C ILE A 169 -5.01 -33.51 6.36
N THR A 170 -4.58 -34.16 7.43
CA THR A 170 -4.34 -33.52 8.73
C THR A 170 -3.21 -32.51 8.62
N THR A 171 -2.18 -32.81 7.82
CA THR A 171 -1.05 -31.91 7.56
C THR A 171 -1.49 -30.64 6.79
N ILE A 172 -2.42 -30.77 5.84
CA ILE A 172 -2.84 -29.66 4.97
C ILE A 172 -4.04 -28.87 5.50
N THR A 173 -4.82 -29.47 6.40
CA THR A 173 -6.02 -28.88 7.03
C THR A 173 -5.79 -27.45 7.57
N PRO A 174 -4.72 -27.14 8.33
CA PRO A 174 -4.47 -25.78 8.82
C PRO A 174 -4.33 -24.76 7.68
N VAL A 175 -3.75 -25.16 6.55
CA VAL A 175 -3.60 -24.29 5.37
C VAL A 175 -4.96 -24.02 4.75
N LYS A 176 -5.78 -25.06 4.55
CA LYS A 176 -7.12 -24.92 3.95
C LYS A 176 -8.06 -24.07 4.81
N ILE A 177 -8.04 -24.23 6.13
CA ILE A 177 -8.83 -23.41 7.05
C ILE A 177 -8.53 -21.92 6.85
N ARG A 178 -7.24 -21.53 6.86
CA ARG A 178 -6.85 -20.13 6.64
C ARG A 178 -7.29 -19.63 5.27
N GLN A 179 -7.04 -20.41 4.22
CA GLN A 179 -7.38 -20.02 2.85
C GLN A 179 -8.88 -19.74 2.70
N GLN A 180 -9.74 -20.65 3.18
CA GLN A 180 -11.19 -20.50 3.04
C GLN A 180 -11.74 -19.35 3.89
N ALA A 181 -11.28 -19.23 5.14
CA ALA A 181 -11.69 -18.16 6.03
C ALA A 181 -11.32 -16.78 5.48
N TYR A 182 -10.06 -16.59 5.05
CA TYR A 182 -9.59 -15.30 4.56
C TYR A 182 -10.16 -14.94 3.18
N ALA A 183 -10.50 -15.93 2.35
CA ALA A 183 -11.25 -15.68 1.13
C ALA A 183 -12.67 -15.17 1.38
N ALA A 184 -13.38 -15.79 2.34
CA ALA A 184 -14.71 -15.34 2.73
C ALA A 184 -14.66 -13.91 3.29
N LEU A 185 -13.67 -13.61 4.14
CA LEU A 185 -13.44 -12.26 4.66
C LEU A 185 -13.13 -11.26 3.55
N GLY A 186 -12.22 -11.59 2.62
CA GLY A 186 -11.90 -10.70 1.50
C GLY A 186 -13.11 -10.43 0.59
N SER A 187 -13.93 -11.44 0.35
CA SER A 187 -15.09 -11.35 -0.55
C SER A 187 -16.34 -10.73 0.07
N ARG A 188 -16.50 -10.83 1.40
CA ARG A 188 -17.73 -10.34 2.09
C ARG A 188 -17.46 -9.43 3.27
N GLY A 189 -16.49 -9.76 4.13
CA GLY A 189 -16.19 -8.97 5.33
C GLY A 189 -15.59 -7.60 4.98
N PHE A 190 -14.56 -7.58 4.14
CA PHE A 190 -13.81 -6.36 3.80
C PHE A 190 -14.07 -5.82 2.38
N ALA A 191 -14.98 -6.42 1.62
CA ALA A 191 -15.23 -6.05 0.22
C ALA A 191 -15.87 -4.66 0.05
N LYS A 192 -16.52 -4.12 1.09
CA LYS A 192 -17.19 -2.82 1.03
C LYS A 192 -16.23 -1.69 1.39
N SER A 193 -16.10 -0.70 0.50
CA SER A 193 -15.29 0.51 0.72
C SER A 193 -15.67 1.31 1.97
N ASN A 194 -16.90 1.14 2.46
CA ASN A 194 -17.40 1.83 3.65
C ASN A 194 -17.27 1.03 4.96
N HIS A 195 -16.51 -0.07 4.97
CA HIS A 195 -16.35 -0.91 6.17
C HIS A 195 -15.78 -0.10 7.37
N PRO A 196 -16.41 -0.14 8.57
CA PRO A 196 -16.02 0.69 9.71
C PRO A 196 -14.55 0.54 10.12
N HIS A 197 -14.04 -0.69 10.16
CA HIS A 197 -12.63 -0.94 10.48
C HIS A 197 -11.68 -0.36 9.43
N MET A 198 -12.05 -0.43 8.15
CA MET A 198 -11.24 0.13 7.06
C MET A 198 -11.23 1.66 7.11
N LYS A 199 -12.38 2.29 7.38
CA LYS A 199 -12.47 3.74 7.59
C LYS A 199 -11.59 4.19 8.76
N LYS A 200 -11.68 3.49 9.89
CA LYS A 200 -10.84 3.79 11.05
C LYS A 200 -9.35 3.68 10.72
N LEU A 201 -8.94 2.62 10.03
CA LEU A 201 -7.55 2.44 9.58
C LEU A 201 -7.10 3.60 8.67
N VAL A 202 -7.92 3.99 7.69
CA VAL A 202 -7.62 5.12 6.80
C VAL A 202 -7.44 6.42 7.60
N ILE A 203 -8.35 6.71 8.53
CA ILE A 203 -8.27 7.90 9.39
C ILE A 203 -7.00 7.87 10.25
N ASP A 204 -6.67 6.72 10.86
CA ASP A 204 -5.47 6.56 11.68
C ASP A 204 -4.18 6.77 10.87
N ILE A 205 -4.15 6.30 9.62
CA ILE A 205 -3.03 6.51 8.70
C ILE A 205 -2.91 8.00 8.34
N LEU A 206 -4.01 8.67 7.98
CA LEU A 206 -4.02 10.10 7.63
C LEU A 206 -3.54 10.95 8.81
N ASN A 207 -4.11 10.75 10.00
CA ASN A 207 -3.71 11.46 11.22
C ASN A 207 -2.23 11.28 11.57
N LYS A 208 -1.64 10.12 11.25
CA LYS A 208 -0.20 9.89 11.42
C LYS A 208 0.60 10.64 10.34
N MET A 209 0.14 10.63 9.10
CA MET A 209 0.80 11.27 7.96
C MET A 209 0.78 12.80 8.03
N ASP A 210 -0.29 13.41 8.53
CA ASP A 210 -0.46 14.87 8.61
C ASP A 210 0.57 15.58 9.50
N LYS A 211 1.35 14.82 10.29
CA LYS A 211 2.39 15.35 11.18
C LYS A 211 3.68 15.74 10.47
N TYR A 212 3.88 15.28 9.24
CA TYR A 212 5.14 15.41 8.51
C TYR A 212 5.17 16.50 7.44
N PRO A 213 4.11 16.75 6.64
CA PRO A 213 4.10 17.92 5.77
C PRO A 213 3.91 19.20 6.60
N GLN A 214 4.61 20.27 6.22
CA GLN A 214 4.31 21.62 6.72
C GLN A 214 3.57 22.42 5.66
N GLU A 215 2.48 23.07 6.06
CA GLU A 215 1.85 24.07 5.21
C GLU A 215 2.78 25.29 5.10
N PRO A 216 3.16 25.70 3.88
CA PRO A 216 3.98 26.88 3.72
C PRO A 216 3.18 28.14 4.08
N ILE A 217 3.74 28.97 4.96
CA ILE A 217 3.12 30.25 5.29
C ILE A 217 3.34 31.21 4.12
N PRO A 218 2.27 31.72 3.48
CA PRO A 218 2.41 32.64 2.37
C PRO A 218 2.82 34.03 2.87
N LYS A 219 3.85 34.59 2.24
CA LYS A 219 4.28 35.97 2.40
C LYS A 219 3.98 36.75 1.13
N ILE A 220 3.26 37.86 1.29
CA ILE A 220 2.87 38.76 0.20
C ILE A 220 3.88 39.91 0.12
N GLN A 221 4.45 40.14 -1.06
CA GLN A 221 5.41 41.22 -1.32
C GLN A 221 4.95 42.06 -2.53
N TRP A 222 4.87 43.38 -2.31
CA TRP A 222 4.58 44.34 -3.36
C TRP A 222 5.86 44.99 -3.87
N PHE A 223 5.96 45.18 -5.18
CA PHE A 223 7.02 45.98 -5.79
C PHE A 223 6.57 47.43 -5.94
N LYS A 224 7.44 48.35 -5.55
CA LYS A 224 7.18 49.79 -5.64
C LYS A 224 7.49 50.29 -7.05
N SER A 225 6.83 51.38 -7.44
CA SER A 225 7.22 52.16 -8.62
C SER A 225 8.71 52.55 -8.54
N GLY A 226 9.44 52.42 -9.64
CA GLY A 226 10.89 52.63 -9.71
C GLY A 226 11.75 51.39 -9.39
N ALA A 227 11.15 50.27 -8.97
CA ALA A 227 11.92 49.05 -8.71
C ALA A 227 12.53 48.48 -10.00
N HIS A 228 13.70 47.85 -9.88
CA HIS A 228 14.30 47.13 -11.01
C HIS A 228 13.50 45.89 -11.36
N ILE A 229 13.45 45.56 -12.66
CA ILE A 229 12.74 44.38 -13.14
C ILE A 229 13.55 43.13 -12.79
N GLU A 230 12.94 42.26 -11.98
CA GLU A 230 13.49 40.95 -11.61
C GLU A 230 12.67 39.84 -12.27
N THR A 231 13.09 39.37 -13.44
CA THR A 231 12.34 38.42 -14.27
C THR A 231 12.01 37.07 -13.60
N HIS A 232 12.75 36.73 -12.54
CA HIS A 232 12.49 35.54 -11.73
C HIS A 232 11.36 35.75 -10.70
N LEU A 233 11.05 36.99 -10.31
CA LEU A 233 10.01 37.35 -9.34
C LEU A 233 8.81 38.09 -9.96
N MET A 234 8.96 38.61 -11.17
CA MET A 234 7.98 39.46 -11.84
C MET A 234 7.57 38.89 -13.20
N GLU A 235 6.36 39.23 -13.62
CA GLU A 235 5.78 38.95 -14.92
C GLU A 235 5.11 40.21 -15.48
N GLY A 236 5.27 40.45 -16.78
CA GLY A 236 4.77 41.65 -17.47
C GLY A 236 5.31 41.72 -18.90
N SER A 237 4.90 42.76 -19.62
CA SER A 237 5.24 42.91 -21.04
C SER A 237 6.55 43.68 -21.21
N TRP A 238 7.63 42.99 -21.54
CA TRP A 238 8.92 43.59 -21.90
C TRP A 238 9.70 42.72 -22.89
N GLU A 239 10.54 43.36 -23.71
CA GLU A 239 11.50 42.66 -24.57
C GLU A 239 12.77 42.33 -23.76
N SER A 240 13.32 41.13 -23.94
CA SER A 240 14.49 40.65 -23.19
C SER A 240 15.73 41.54 -23.32
N GLY A 241 15.85 42.30 -24.42
CA GLY A 241 16.93 43.26 -24.65
C GLY A 241 16.85 44.54 -23.81
N ASN A 242 15.65 44.94 -23.39
CA ASN A 242 15.40 46.28 -22.83
C ASN A 242 15.11 46.27 -21.31
N ILE A 243 15.27 45.13 -20.64
CA ILE A 243 15.00 44.97 -19.20
C ILE A 243 15.80 45.97 -18.36
N LYS A 244 17.07 46.24 -18.73
CA LYS A 244 17.94 47.17 -18.00
C LYS A 244 17.52 48.63 -18.13
N GLU A 245 16.79 48.97 -19.18
CA GLU A 245 16.34 50.33 -19.50
C GLU A 245 14.96 50.64 -18.91
N ASN A 246 14.27 49.63 -18.39
CA ASN A 246 12.94 49.75 -17.80
C ASN A 246 12.94 49.53 -16.29
N GLU A 247 11.92 50.06 -15.63
CA GLU A 247 11.63 49.89 -14.20
C GLU A 247 10.14 49.59 -14.02
N VAL A 248 9.78 49.09 -12.84
CA VAL A 248 8.39 48.87 -12.45
C VAL A 248 7.67 50.22 -12.42
N ASP A 249 6.58 50.35 -13.16
CA ASP A 249 5.68 51.50 -13.06
C ASP A 249 4.64 51.24 -11.97
N PHE A 250 3.92 50.12 -12.10
CA PHE A 250 2.85 49.72 -11.19
C PHE A 250 2.78 48.20 -11.04
N ALA A 251 2.79 47.71 -9.80
CA ALA A 251 2.52 46.31 -9.49
C ALA A 251 1.03 46.13 -9.18
N PHE A 252 0.30 45.40 -10.04
CA PHE A 252 -1.14 45.21 -9.91
C PHE A 252 -1.51 43.83 -9.34
N PHE A 253 -0.56 42.91 -9.26
CA PHE A 253 -0.68 41.66 -8.52
C PHE A 253 0.62 41.41 -7.73
N PRO A 254 0.56 41.04 -6.44
CA PRO A 254 1.76 40.91 -5.62
C PRO A 254 2.53 39.62 -5.90
N LEU A 255 3.81 39.61 -5.51
CA LEU A 255 4.59 38.39 -5.39
C LEU A 255 4.08 37.61 -4.18
N ILE A 256 3.82 36.32 -4.35
CA ILE A 256 3.45 35.42 -3.25
C ILE A 256 4.54 34.36 -3.15
N ILE A 257 5.27 34.36 -2.04
CA ILE A 257 6.34 33.38 -1.74
C ILE A 257 6.09 32.67 -0.43
N ALA A 258 6.73 31.52 -0.24
CA ALA A 258 6.74 30.84 1.06
C ALA A 258 7.76 31.51 2.00
N GLU A 259 7.35 31.83 3.22
CA GLU A 259 8.18 32.61 4.17
C GLU A 259 9.50 31.93 4.52
N GLN A 260 9.53 30.60 4.66
CA GLN A 260 10.71 29.89 5.17
C GLN A 260 11.82 29.62 4.12
N ASP A 261 11.52 29.60 2.82
CA ASP A 261 12.48 29.19 1.78
C ASP A 261 12.34 29.95 0.45
N SER A 262 11.52 31.01 0.43
CA SER A 262 11.28 31.88 -0.73
C SER A 262 10.78 31.16 -1.98
N GLN A 263 10.21 29.95 -1.85
CA GLN A 263 9.54 29.29 -2.98
C GLN A 263 8.45 30.21 -3.54
N ILE A 264 8.47 30.43 -4.86
CA ILE A 264 7.51 31.30 -5.53
C ILE A 264 6.21 30.53 -5.81
N PHE A 265 5.12 30.97 -5.20
CA PHE A 265 3.76 30.52 -5.53
C PHE A 265 3.19 31.31 -6.70
N ASN A 266 3.50 32.61 -6.74
CA ASN A 266 3.03 33.50 -7.79
C ASN A 266 4.02 34.65 -8.00
N LYS A 267 4.38 34.95 -9.25
CA LYS A 267 5.21 36.12 -9.60
C LYS A 267 4.36 37.39 -9.59
N ALA A 268 4.92 38.49 -9.14
CA ALA A 268 4.21 39.78 -9.20
C ALA A 268 3.89 40.16 -10.64
N GLN A 269 2.67 40.65 -10.89
CA GLN A 269 2.31 41.18 -12.20
C GLN A 269 2.51 42.70 -12.20
N VAL A 270 3.33 43.17 -13.14
CA VAL A 270 3.79 44.57 -13.18
C VAL A 270 3.63 45.18 -14.57
N PHE A 271 3.23 46.45 -14.59
CA PHE A 271 3.49 47.33 -15.73
C PHE A 271 4.88 47.93 -15.59
N ILE A 272 5.51 48.21 -16.73
CA ILE A 272 6.86 48.76 -16.81
C ILE A 272 6.87 50.11 -17.52
N ARG A 273 7.87 50.92 -17.21
CA ARG A 273 8.16 52.17 -17.91
C ARG A 273 9.66 52.34 -18.14
N PRO A 274 10.08 53.13 -19.15
CA PRO A 274 11.49 53.48 -19.32
C PRO A 274 12.01 54.25 -18.10
N LYS A 275 13.25 53.95 -17.70
CA LYS A 275 13.94 54.69 -16.66
C LYS A 275 14.11 56.14 -17.10
N GLN A 276 13.72 57.06 -16.23
CA GLN A 276 14.08 58.47 -16.41
C GLN A 276 15.55 58.67 -16.03
N ASN A 277 16.46 58.19 -16.88
CA ASN A 277 17.81 58.73 -16.86
C ASN A 277 17.68 60.22 -17.20
N GLY A 278 18.41 61.10 -16.50
CA GLY A 278 18.39 62.57 -16.66
C GLY A 278 18.70 63.13 -18.06
N LYS A 279 18.58 62.34 -19.12
CA LYS A 279 18.65 62.77 -20.52
C LYS A 279 17.51 63.71 -20.93
N PHE A 280 16.41 63.78 -20.19
CA PHE A 280 15.38 64.81 -20.42
C PHE A 280 15.80 66.23 -20.00
N GLN A 281 16.91 66.40 -19.28
CA GLN A 281 17.48 67.73 -19.03
C GLN A 281 18.32 68.25 -20.21
N LYS A 282 18.94 67.36 -21.01
CA LYS A 282 19.73 67.79 -22.18
C LYS A 282 18.90 68.20 -23.40
N LEU A 283 17.61 67.89 -23.46
CA LEU A 283 16.73 68.35 -24.55
C LEU A 283 16.02 69.68 -24.26
N LYS A 284 16.02 70.15 -23.00
CA LYS A 284 15.51 71.48 -22.65
C LYS A 284 16.53 72.60 -22.91
N GLU A 285 17.83 72.29 -22.98
CA GLU A 285 18.89 73.26 -23.29
C GLU A 285 19.06 73.55 -24.80
N TYR A 286 18.37 72.83 -25.68
CA TYR A 286 18.36 73.10 -27.13
C TYR A 286 17.11 73.87 -27.60
N PHE A 287 16.19 74.22 -26.70
CA PHE A 287 14.94 74.92 -27.03
C PHE A 287 14.74 76.24 -26.28
N TYR A 288 15.80 76.84 -25.73
CA TYR A 288 15.83 78.24 -25.30
C TYR A 288 17.15 78.90 -25.67
#